data_AF-A0A2R6F0W8-F1
#
_entry.id   AF-A0A2R6F0W8-F1
#
_cell.length_a   1.000
_cell.length_b   1.000
_cell.length_c   1.000
_cell.angle_alpha   90.00
_cell.angle_beta   90.00
_cell.angle_gamma   90.00
#
_symmetry.space_group_name_H-M   'P 1'
#
loop_
_entity.id
_entity.type
_entity.pdbx_description
1 polymer ?
#
loop_
_entity_poly.entity_id
_entity_poly.type
_entity_poly.pdbx_seq_one_letter_code
_entity_poly.pdbx_strand_id
1 'polypeptide(L)' 'EALSGIGAPVTAEELGVTEEEVLEALTSAHEIRDRYTILGDGVSEAAAREVASVTGVL' A
#
# COMPACT_ATOMS: atom_id res chain seq x y z
N GLU A 1 13.52 -2.33 -9.66
CA GLU A 1 14.13 -1.65 -10.84
C GLU A 1 13.16 -1.35 -11.98
N ALA A 2 12.15 -2.16 -12.29
CA ALA A 2 11.27 -1.87 -13.44
C ALA A 2 10.56 -0.50 -13.35
N LEU A 3 9.93 -0.18 -12.20
CA LEU A 3 9.23 1.11 -12.00
C LEU A 3 10.20 2.28 -11.90
N SER A 4 11.23 2.18 -11.06
CA SER A 4 12.24 3.22 -10.90
C SER A 4 13.04 3.48 -12.19
N GLY A 5 13.30 2.43 -12.98
CA GLY A 5 14.01 2.53 -14.26
C GLY A 5 13.23 3.27 -15.35
N ILE A 6 11.90 3.39 -15.22
CA ILE A 6 11.07 4.23 -16.10
C ILE A 6 10.68 5.56 -15.46
N GLY A 7 11.22 5.88 -14.27
CA GLY A 7 10.92 7.11 -13.54
C GLY A 7 9.54 7.15 -12.89
N ALA A 8 8.90 6.00 -12.65
CA ALA A 8 7.66 5.92 -11.89
C ALA A 8 7.95 5.95 -10.37
N PRO A 9 7.07 6.55 -9.55
CA PRO A 9 7.23 6.60 -8.11
C PRO A 9 7.16 5.19 -7.50
N VAL A 10 7.98 4.94 -6.49
CA VAL A 10 8.04 3.68 -5.74
C VAL A 10 7.85 3.88 -4.23
N THR A 11 7.82 5.13 -3.74
CA THR A 11 7.51 5.46 -2.34
C THR A 11 6.25 6.32 -2.24
N ALA A 12 5.67 6.40 -1.03
CA ALA A 12 4.55 7.29 -0.71
C ALA A 12 4.91 8.77 -0.93
N GLU A 13 6.11 9.17 -0.53
CA GLU A 13 6.63 10.52 -0.72
C GLU A 13 6.72 10.90 -2.22
N GLU A 14 7.28 10.02 -3.04
CA GLU A 14 7.39 10.25 -4.49
C GLU A 14 6.01 10.31 -5.17
N LEU A 15 5.03 9.57 -4.65
CA LEU A 15 3.65 9.60 -5.12
C LEU A 15 2.88 10.84 -4.61
N GLY A 16 3.37 11.51 -3.56
CA GLY A 16 2.75 12.69 -2.97
C GLY A 16 1.59 12.39 -2.02
N VAL A 17 1.63 11.23 -1.34
CA VAL A 17 0.63 10.81 -0.34
C VAL A 17 1.28 10.63 1.03
N THR A 18 0.50 10.76 2.10
CA THR A 18 1.01 10.57 3.47
C THR A 18 1.06 9.09 3.86
N GLU A 19 1.82 8.77 4.91
CA GLU A 19 1.83 7.42 5.50
C GLU A 19 0.41 6.99 5.89
N GLU A 20 -0.33 7.87 6.54
CA GLU A 20 -1.69 7.59 7.02
C GLU A 20 -2.63 7.26 5.85
N GLU A 21 -2.53 7.98 4.74
CA GLU A 21 -3.32 7.71 3.53
C GLU A 21 -3.01 6.33 2.94
N VAL A 22 -1.74 5.91 2.93
CA VAL A 22 -1.34 4.57 2.46
C VAL A 22 -1.91 3.49 3.38
N LEU A 23 -1.84 3.67 4.70
CA LEU A 23 -2.33 2.69 5.67
C LEU A 23 -3.85 2.58 5.66
N GLU A 24 -4.57 3.69 5.58
CA GLU A 24 -6.02 3.71 5.42
C GLU A 24 -6.43 3.02 4.11
N ALA A 25 -5.73 3.30 3.00
CA ALA A 25 -6.01 2.66 1.72
C ALA A 25 -5.77 1.14 1.78
N LEU A 26 -4.66 0.68 2.36
CA LEU A 26 -4.35 -0.75 2.45
C LEU A 26 -5.36 -1.53 3.30
N THR A 27 -5.78 -0.95 4.42
CA THR A 27 -6.72 -1.60 5.35
C THR A 27 -8.14 -1.66 4.79
N SER A 28 -8.58 -0.65 4.04
CA SER A 28 -9.92 -0.56 3.46
C SER A 28 -10.04 -1.11 2.02
N ALA A 29 -8.93 -1.37 1.32
CA ALA A 29 -8.94 -1.75 -0.11
C ALA A 29 -9.83 -2.95 -0.46
N HIS A 30 -9.97 -3.91 0.46
CA HIS A 30 -10.79 -5.10 0.28
C HIS A 30 -12.31 -4.78 0.18
N GLU A 31 -12.74 -3.64 0.71
CA GLU A 31 -14.15 -3.21 0.71
C GLU A 31 -14.57 -2.52 -0.59
N ILE A 32 -13.62 -2.10 -1.43
CA ILE A 32 -13.89 -1.33 -2.66
C ILE A 32 -14.73 -2.14 -3.65
N ARG A 33 -14.53 -3.46 -3.70
CA ARG A 33 -15.31 -4.35 -4.56
C ARG A 33 -15.37 -5.75 -3.99
N ASP A 34 -16.55 -6.35 -4.08
CA ASP A 34 -16.76 -7.78 -3.85
C ASP A 34 -15.99 -8.63 -4.88
N ARG A 35 -14.72 -8.89 -4.55
CA ARG A 35 -13.81 -9.75 -5.32
C ARG A 35 -12.78 -10.33 -4.36
N TYR A 36 -12.64 -11.65 -4.41
CA TYR A 36 -11.54 -12.33 -3.73
C TYR A 36 -10.16 -11.81 -4.19
N THR A 37 -9.32 -11.43 -3.24
CA THR A 37 -7.92 -11.05 -3.43
C THR A 37 -7.05 -11.66 -2.34
N ILE A 38 -5.74 -11.42 -2.38
CA ILE A 38 -4.83 -11.81 -1.29
C ILE A 38 -5.17 -11.14 0.05
N LEU A 39 -5.90 -10.02 0.03
CA LEU A 39 -6.30 -9.30 1.24
C LEU A 39 -7.43 -9.99 2.02
N GLY A 40 -8.13 -10.99 1.46
CA GLY A 40 -9.22 -11.68 2.15
C GLY A 40 -10.25 -10.70 2.72
N ASP A 41 -10.54 -10.83 4.03
CA ASP A 41 -11.43 -9.96 4.81
C ASP A 41 -10.72 -8.70 5.36
N GLY A 42 -9.60 -8.31 4.75
CA GLY A 42 -8.80 -7.16 5.14
C GLY A 42 -7.51 -7.50 5.88
N VAL A 43 -6.67 -6.49 6.04
CA VAL A 43 -5.41 -6.56 6.81
C VAL A 43 -5.48 -5.60 7.98
N SER A 44 -4.84 -5.95 9.10
CA SER A 44 -4.75 -5.03 10.24
C SER A 44 -3.82 -3.87 9.91
N GLU A 45 -4.02 -2.72 10.54
CA GLU A 45 -3.13 -1.56 10.37
C GLU A 45 -1.67 -1.89 10.73
N ALA A 46 -1.46 -2.75 11.74
CA ALA A 46 -0.12 -3.21 12.11
C ALA A 46 0.56 -3.99 10.98
N ALA A 47 -0.17 -4.92 10.33
CA ALA A 47 0.34 -5.67 9.19
C ALA A 47 0.54 -4.77 7.96
N ALA A 48 -0.36 -3.80 7.74
CA ALA A 48 -0.23 -2.80 6.67
C ALA A 48 1.03 -1.94 6.85
N ARG A 49 1.29 -1.49 8.08
CA ARG A 49 2.51 -0.72 8.41
C ARG A 49 3.76 -1.57 8.27
N GLU A 50 3.73 -2.80 8.78
CA GLU A 50 4.86 -3.73 8.63
C GLU A 50 5.22 -3.95 7.16
N VAL A 51 4.24 -4.30 6.31
CA VAL A 51 4.53 -4.58 4.90
C VAL A 51 4.99 -3.33 4.15
N ALA A 52 4.39 -2.17 4.42
CA ALA A 52 4.73 -0.94 3.74
C ALA A 52 6.13 -0.44 4.12
N SER A 53 6.57 -0.62 5.37
CA SER A 53 7.95 -0.35 5.79
C SER A 53 8.94 -1.40 5.24
N VAL A 54 8.61 -2.70 5.29
CA VAL A 54 9.51 -3.76 4.78
C VAL A 54 9.75 -3.63 3.28
N THR A 55 8.75 -3.15 2.54
CA THR A 55 8.86 -2.94 1.09
C THR A 55 9.44 -1.59 0.70
N GLY A 56 9.66 -0.69 1.66
CA GLY A 56 10.17 0.67 1.42
C GLY A 56 9.17 1.58 0.70
N VAL A 57 7.87 1.26 0.78
CA VAL A 57 6.80 2.15 0.30
C VAL A 57 6.67 3.33 1.27
N LEU A 58 6.82 3.07 2.57
CA LEU A 58 7.01 4.07 3.64
C LEU A 58 8.48 4.14 4.00
#